data_AF-A0A936T379-F1
#
_entry.id   AF-A0A936T379-F1
#
_cell.length_a   1.000
_cell.length_b   1.000
_cell.length_c   1.000
_cell.angle_alpha   90.00
_cell.angle_beta   90.00
_cell.angle_gamma   90.00
#
_symmetry.space_group_name_H-M   'P 1'
#
loop_
_entity.id
_entity.type
_entity.pdbx_description
1 polymer ?
#
loop_
_entity_poly.entity_id
_entity_poly.type
_entity_poly.pdbx_seq_one_letter_code
_entity_poly.pdbx_strand_id
1 'polypeptide(L)'
;MSCARCQGLMVREHFLDFDGTIGHMWASGYRCMNCGNVHDPIIEQHRRTRPEPVLTVSTGELYYAEEEFDTNTHSVMKLAA
;
A
#
# COMPACT_ATOMS: atom_id res chain seq x y z
N MET A 1 -6.86 -22.09 -7.08
CA MET A 1 -6.84 -20.89 -7.94
C MET A 1 -5.45 -20.72 -8.51
N SER A 2 -5.34 -20.32 -9.78
CA SER A 2 -4.08 -20.21 -10.50
C SER A 2 -3.84 -18.75 -10.87
N CYS A 3 -2.58 -18.31 -10.84
CA CYS A 3 -2.24 -16.93 -11.16
C CYS A 3 -2.57 -16.59 -12.62
N ALA A 4 -3.29 -15.49 -12.86
CA ALA A 4 -3.58 -15.02 -14.21
C ALA A 4 -2.32 -14.66 -15.03
N ARG A 5 -1.21 -14.32 -14.37
CA ARG A 5 0.05 -13.94 -15.03
C ARG A 5 0.94 -15.13 -15.38
N CYS A 6 1.17 -16.05 -14.44
CA CYS A 6 2.13 -17.15 -14.62
C CYS A 6 1.55 -18.55 -14.42
N GLN A 7 0.23 -18.67 -14.21
CA GLN A 7 -0.47 -19.91 -13.86
C GLN A 7 0.06 -20.61 -12.59
N GLY A 8 0.93 -19.94 -11.82
CA GLY A 8 1.50 -20.46 -10.58
C GLY A 8 0.51 -20.53 -9.41
N LEU A 9 0.99 -21.09 -8.31
CA LEU A 9 0.20 -21.25 -7.08
C LEU A 9 -0.13 -19.89 -6.50
N MET A 10 -1.40 -19.70 -6.13
CA MET A 10 -1.81 -18.56 -5.32
C MET A 10 -2.30 -19.01 -3.95
N VAL A 11 -1.86 -18.28 -2.94
CA VAL A 11 -2.15 -18.53 -1.53
C VAL A 11 -2.86 -17.32 -0.96
N ARG A 12 -3.81 -17.55 -0.04
CA ARG A 12 -4.51 -16.49 0.67
C ARG A 12 -3.55 -15.83 1.66
N GLU A 13 -3.51 -14.50 1.66
CA GLU A 13 -2.65 -13.70 2.54
C GLU A 13 -3.43 -12.51 3.08
N HIS A 14 -3.05 -12.06 4.28
CA HIS A 14 -3.55 -10.83 4.88
C HIS A 14 -2.56 -9.70 4.63
N PHE A 15 -3.04 -8.64 3.99
CA PHE A 15 -2.28 -7.42 3.71
C PHE A 15 -2.61 -6.39 4.78
N LEU A 16 -1.57 -5.77 5.34
CA LEU A 16 -1.70 -4.65 6.27
C LEU A 16 -1.46 -3.36 5.50
N ASP A 17 -2.38 -2.42 5.62
CA ASP A 17 -2.21 -1.06 5.12
C ASP A 17 -1.85 -0.14 6.29
N PHE A 18 -0.62 0.38 6.27
CA PHE A 18 -0.11 1.29 7.30
C PHE A 18 -0.49 2.75 7.04
N ASP A 19 -0.79 3.10 5.79
CA ASP A 19 -1.17 4.46 5.38
C ASP A 19 -2.71 4.62 5.27
N GLY A 20 -3.45 3.55 5.54
CA GLY A 20 -4.90 3.48 5.36
C GLY A 20 -5.69 4.39 6.28
N THR A 21 -6.68 5.09 5.70
CA THR A 21 -7.70 5.88 6.40
C THR A 21 -8.41 5.06 7.49
N ILE A 22 -8.71 5.72 8.62
CA ILE A 22 -9.38 5.18 9.81
C ILE A 22 -10.51 4.20 9.43
N GLY A 23 -10.35 2.91 9.76
CA GLY A 23 -11.43 1.93 9.67
C GLY A 23 -11.00 0.50 9.28
N HIS A 24 -10.06 0.32 8.36
CA HIS A 24 -9.66 -1.00 7.86
C HIS A 24 -8.15 -1.11 7.60
N MET A 25 -7.38 -1.50 8.62
CA MET A 25 -5.92 -1.67 8.52
C MET A 25 -5.50 -3.01 7.91
N TRP A 26 -6.44 -3.91 7.64
CA TRP A 26 -6.16 -5.25 7.14
C TRP A 26 -7.15 -5.66 6.05
N ALA A 27 -6.62 -6.23 4.97
CA ALA A 27 -7.37 -6.75 3.83
C ALA A 27 -6.96 -8.19 3.56
N SER A 28 -7.90 -9.02 3.07
CA SER A 28 -7.60 -10.40 2.67
C SER A 28 -7.56 -10.51 1.16
N GLY A 29 -6.44 -10.96 0.63
CA GLY A 29 -6.26 -11.18 -0.80
C GLY A 29 -5.51 -12.47 -1.09
N TYR A 30 -5.05 -12.61 -2.33
CA TYR A 30 -4.26 -13.74 -2.75
C TYR A 30 -2.96 -13.30 -3.39
N ARG A 31 -1.83 -13.87 -2.96
CA ARG A 31 -0.53 -13.67 -3.58
C ARG A 31 -0.10 -14.91 -4.34
N CYS A 32 0.43 -14.72 -5.54
CA CYS A 32 1.11 -15.77 -6.25
C CYS A 32 2.51 -16.00 -5.67
N MET A 33 2.81 -17.23 -5.25
CA MET A 33 4.12 -17.58 -4.71
C MET A 33 5.22 -17.68 -5.78
N ASN A 34 4.84 -17.74 -7.07
CA ASN A 34 5.79 -17.87 -8.17
C ASN A 34 6.20 -16.51 -8.76
N CYS A 35 5.26 -15.57 -8.91
CA CYS A 35 5.52 -14.27 -9.57
C CYS A 35 5.20 -13.04 -8.71
N GLY A 36 4.69 -13.23 -7.50
CA GLY A 36 4.33 -12.14 -6.59
C GLY A 36 3.04 -11.40 -6.94
N ASN A 37 2.32 -11.77 -8.01
CA ASN A 37 1.07 -11.12 -8.38
C ASN A 37 0.03 -11.20 -7.26
N VAL A 38 -0.49 -10.04 -6.85
CA VAL A 38 -1.54 -9.94 -5.85
C VAL A 38 -2.89 -9.80 -6.55
N HIS A 39 -3.88 -10.55 -6.09
CA HIS A 39 -5.27 -10.44 -6.48
C HIS A 39 -6.12 -10.18 -5.25
N ASP A 40 -6.68 -8.98 -5.17
CA ASP A 40 -7.62 -8.58 -4.14
C ASP A 40 -9.03 -8.48 -4.78
N PRO A 41 -9.99 -9.33 -4.37
CA PRO A 41 -11.32 -9.33 -4.96
C PRO A 41 -12.13 -8.07 -4.65
N ILE A 42 -11.86 -7.41 -3.52
CA ILE A 42 -12.55 -6.18 -3.10
C ILE A 42 -12.05 -5.01 -3.95
N ILE A 43 -10.73 -4.88 -4.12
CA ILE A 43 -10.13 -3.86 -4.98
C ILE A 43 -10.60 -4.05 -6.44
N GLU A 44 -10.64 -5.29 -6.92
CA GLU A 44 -11.13 -5.60 -8.26
C GLU A 44 -12.61 -5.22 -8.42
N GLN A 45 -13.45 -5.51 -7.43
CA GLN A 45 -14.85 -5.09 -7.46
C GLN A 45 -14.99 -3.57 -7.47
N HIS A 46 -14.22 -2.85 -6.64
CA HIS A 46 -14.21 -1.38 -6.63
C HIS A 46 -13.73 -0.79 -7.96
N ARG A 47 -12.75 -1.42 -8.63
CA ARG A 47 -12.30 -0.99 -9.97
C ARG A 47 -13.35 -1.19 -11.05
N ARG A 48 -14.16 -2.24 -10.96
CA ARG A 48 -15.24 -2.50 -11.93
C ARG A 48 -16.43 -1.55 -11.78
N THR A 49 -16.69 -1.09 -10.56
CA THR A 49 -17.83 -0.21 -10.26
C THR A 49 -17.50 1.28 -10.40
N ARG A 50 -16.21 1.65 -10.45
CA ARG A 50 -15.74 3.02 -10.59
C ARG A 50 -15.21 3.24 -12.02
N PRO A 51 -15.42 4.42 -12.64
CA PRO A 51 -14.73 4.77 -13.88
C PRO A 51 -13.21 4.62 -13.73
N GLU A 52 -12.53 4.23 -14.82
CA GLU A 52 -11.08 3.95 -14.80
C GLU A 52 -10.31 5.06 -14.09
N PRO A 53 -9.45 4.72 -13.12
CA PRO A 53 -8.59 5.71 -12.51
C PRO A 53 -7.69 6.31 -13.60
N VAL A 54 -7.85 7.60 -13.86
CA VAL A 54 -6.96 8.35 -14.74
C VAL A 54 -5.56 8.24 -14.14
N LEU A 55 -4.62 7.66 -14.89
CA LEU A 55 -3.22 7.64 -14.52
C LEU A 55 -2.73 9.09 -14.48
N THR A 56 -2.67 9.68 -13.29
CA THR A 56 -2.02 10.98 -13.12
C THR A 56 -0.52 10.73 -13.07
N VAL A 57 0.19 11.19 -14.09
CA VAL A 57 1.66 11.26 -14.05
C VAL A 57 2.01 12.17 -12.88
N SER A 58 2.71 11.62 -11.88
CA SER A 58 3.36 12.44 -10.87
C SER A 58 4.51 13.17 -11.57
N THR A 59 4.23 14.37 -12.07
CA THR A 59 5.27 15.31 -12.46
C THR A 59 5.85 15.86 -11.15
N GLY A 60 6.74 15.09 -10.53
CA GLY A 60 7.47 15.53 -9.36
C GLY A 60 8.49 16.61 -9.74
N GLU A 61 8.08 17.88 -9.72
CA GLU A 61 9.02 18.98 -9.46
C GLU A 61 9.36 18.94 -7.96
N LEU A 62 10.46 18.26 -7.63
CA LEU A 62 11.10 18.38 -6.32
C LEU A 62 11.75 19.76 -6.23
N TYR A 63 11.02 20.77 -5.77
CA TYR A 63 11.63 21.97 -5.20
C TYR A 63 11.96 21.70 -3.74
N TYR A 64 13.23 21.44 -3.45
CA TYR A 64 13.76 21.51 -2.09
C TYR A 64 13.76 22.99 -1.68
N ALA A 65 12.71 23.43 -0.98
CA ALA A 65 12.81 24.62 -0.15
C ALA A 65 13.34 24.17 1.21
N GLU A 66 14.56 24.58 1.52
CA GLU A 66 15.15 24.42 2.85
C GLU A 66 14.37 25.30 3.85
N GLU A 67 13.26 24.80 4.38
CA GLU A 67 12.60 25.41 5.53
C GLU A 67 13.26 24.90 6.82
N GLU A 68 14.22 25.70 7.27
CA GLU A 68 14.65 25.97 8.64
C GLU A 68 14.28 24.92 9.72
N PHE A 69 15.32 24.23 10.19
CA PHE A 69 15.29 23.22 11.24
C PHE A 69 14.93 23.85 12.60
N ASP A 70 13.67 23.77 13.04
CA ASP A 70 13.32 24.15 14.41
C ASP A 70 13.75 23.03 15.38
N THR A 71 14.91 23.23 16.02
CA THR A 71 15.54 22.32 16.98
C THR A 71 14.81 22.29 18.32
N ASN A 72 13.56 21.83 18.35
CA ASN A 72 12.88 21.61 19.63
C ASN A 72 11.83 20.49 19.65
N THR A 73 12.14 19.33 19.07
CA THR A 73 11.40 18.09 19.39
C THR A 73 12.26 17.23 20.31
N HIS A 74 12.07 17.40 21.62
CA HIS A 74 12.62 16.49 22.62
C HIS A 74 12.10 15.06 22.37
N SER A 75 13.02 14.15 22.03
CA SER A 75 12.74 12.72 21.89
C SER A 75 12.41 12.12 23.26
N VAL A 76 11.14 11.79 23.50
CA VAL A 76 10.71 11.03 24.68
C VAL A 76 10.81 9.54 24.37
N MET A 77 12.03 9.00 24.37
CA MET A 77 12.26 7.55 24.48
C MET A 77 13.57 7.24 25.21
N LYS A 78 13.58 7.44 26.54
CA LYS A 78 14.38 6.63 27.47
C LYS A 78 13.73 6.65 28.85
N LEU A 79 12.82 5.71 29.11
CA LEU A 79 12.56 5.18 30.46
C LEU A 79 12.13 3.72 30.31
N ALA A 80 13.13 2.87 30.10
CA ALA A 80 13.08 1.45 30.43
C ALA A 80 14.49 1.07 30.90
N ALA A 81 14.72 1.29 32.19
CA ALA A 81 15.77 0.67 32.98
C ALA A 81 15.13 0.26 34.31
#